data_AF-A0A7J4VG88-F1
#
_entry.id   AF-A0A7J4VG88-F1
#
_cell.length_a   1.000
_cell.length_b   1.000
_cell.length_c   1.000
_cell.angle_alpha   90.00
_cell.angle_beta   90.00
_cell.angle_gamma   90.00
#
_symmetry.space_group_name_H-M   'P 1'
#
loop_
_entity.id
_entity.type
_entity.pdbx_description
1 polymer ?
#
loop_
_entity_poly.entity_id
_entity_poly.type
_entity_poly.pdbx_seq_one_letter_code
_entity_poly.pdbx_strand_id
1 'polypeptide(L)'
;MNAVLDLLGATVISAFVTLMLMNVNNNLSVTASEQYMNTNTQQNMVALSDMLHFDLKNTGYRVTDSIKIVRAESERITVRGDFDNNGVVDSVKYYLGQTSELSNTPNPNDKPLYRVLNAATPVASNWGVTSMKFSYYDSLGNETTYRSKIRSFKIKLQIMSAFQYDGKYTYSSWEKLYKPRNLR
;
A
#
# COMPACT_ATOMS: atom_id res chain seq x y z
N MET A 1 23.44 55.13 34.18
CA MET A 1 24.16 54.37 33.14
C MET A 1 23.89 52.86 33.17
N ASN A 2 23.26 52.31 34.23
CA ASN A 2 22.93 50.88 34.32
C ASN A 2 21.67 50.47 33.53
N ALA A 3 20.66 51.35 33.42
CA ALA A 3 19.40 51.02 32.74
C ALA A 3 19.56 50.67 31.25
N VAL A 4 20.54 51.27 30.55
CA VAL A 4 20.82 50.96 29.14
C VAL A 4 21.45 49.57 29.00
N LEU A 5 22.33 49.20 29.93
CA LEU A 5 22.97 47.88 29.95
C LEU A 5 21.95 46.78 30.25
N ASP A 6 21.03 47.03 31.19
CA ASP A 6 19.94 46.12 31.52
C ASP A 6 18.97 45.94 30.34
N LEU A 7 18.66 47.02 29.61
CA LEU A 7 17.83 46.95 28.40
C LEU A 7 18.49 46.10 27.31
N LEU A 8 19.80 46.28 27.09
CA LEU A 8 20.55 45.50 26.11
C LEU A 8 20.61 44.01 26.49
N GLY A 9 20.83 43.70 27.77
CA GLY A 9 20.79 42.31 28.26
C GLY A 9 19.43 41.64 28.05
N ALA A 10 18.34 42.34 28.38
CA ALA A 10 16.98 41.83 28.21
C ALA A 10 16.62 41.60 26.73
N THR A 11 17.00 42.51 25.83
CA THR A 11 16.74 42.35 24.39
C THR A 11 17.48 41.15 23.79
N VAL A 12 18.75 40.94 24.17
CA VAL A 12 19.54 39.79 23.72
C VAL A 12 18.93 38.48 24.20
N ILE A 13 18.54 38.39 25.48
CA ILE A 13 17.88 37.21 26.04
C ILE A 13 16.55 36.96 25.33
N SER A 14 15.74 38.00 25.10
CA SER A 14 14.47 37.89 24.38
C SER A 14 14.65 37.40 22.94
N ALA A 15 15.69 37.88 22.25
CA ALA A 15 16.01 37.44 20.89
C ALA A 15 16.39 35.95 20.86
N PHE A 16 17.23 35.50 21.79
CA PHE A 16 17.58 34.08 21.91
C PHE A 16 16.37 33.20 22.22
N VAL A 17 15.52 33.60 23.17
CA VAL A 17 14.30 32.86 23.50
C VAL A 17 13.37 32.78 22.29
N THR A 18 13.22 33.88 21.55
CA THR A 18 12.39 33.92 20.35
C THR A 18 12.92 32.95 19.27
N LEU A 19 14.23 32.97 19.02
CA LEU A 19 14.86 32.04 18.08
C LEU A 19 14.72 30.57 18.52
N MET A 20 14.83 30.28 19.82
CA MET A 20 14.58 28.94 20.35
C MET A 20 13.13 28.52 20.11
N LEU A 21 12.16 29.38 20.42
CA LEU A 21 10.74 29.10 20.19
C LEU A 21 10.42 28.89 18.70
N MET A 22 11.02 29.68 17.81
CA MET A 22 10.88 29.49 16.36
C MET A 22 11.42 28.12 15.92
N ASN A 23 12.59 27.72 16.41
CA ASN A 23 13.16 26.40 16.10
C ASN A 23 12.28 25.26 16.64
N VAL A 24 11.79 25.36 17.87
CA VAL A 24 10.88 24.35 18.44
C VAL A 24 9.59 24.27 17.62
N ASN A 25 9.00 25.41 17.25
CA ASN A 25 7.78 25.44 16.45
C ASN A 25 7.99 24.81 15.06
N ASN A 26 9.09 25.16 14.38
CA ASN A 26 9.44 24.57 13.08
C ASN A 26 9.64 23.05 13.18
N ASN A 27 10.37 22.57 14.18
CA ASN A 27 10.57 21.14 14.40
C ASN A 27 9.25 20.41 14.71
N LEU A 28 8.39 20.99 15.55
CA LEU A 28 7.07 20.43 15.83
C LEU A 28 6.20 20.36 14.57
N SER A 29 6.23 21.40 13.73
CA SER A 29 5.50 21.44 12.46
C SER A 29 6.01 20.37 11.49
N VAL A 30 7.33 20.18 11.43
CA VAL A 30 7.99 19.11 10.66
C VAL A 30 7.53 17.74 11.12
N THR A 31 7.71 17.44 12.40
CA THR A 31 7.34 16.14 12.97
C THR A 31 5.84 15.87 12.85
N ALA A 32 4.98 16.88 13.03
CA ALA A 32 3.54 16.72 12.87
C ALA A 32 3.16 16.36 11.42
N SER A 33 3.80 17.00 10.44
CA SER A 33 3.57 16.75 9.01
C SER A 33 4.03 15.34 8.61
N GLU A 34 5.23 14.94 9.03
CA GLU A 34 5.75 13.59 8.81
C GLU A 34 4.85 12.53 9.45
N GLN A 35 4.43 12.75 10.70
CA GLN A 35 3.55 11.82 11.41
C GLN A 35 2.18 11.69 10.73
N TYR A 36 1.63 12.79 10.23
CA TYR A 36 0.39 12.78 9.48
C TYR A 36 0.52 11.97 8.17
N MET A 37 1.60 12.19 7.41
CA MET A 37 1.89 11.40 6.20
C MET A 37 2.12 9.91 6.50
N ASN A 38 2.83 9.60 7.58
CA ASN A 38 3.05 8.23 8.06
C ASN A 38 1.73 7.54 8.38
N THR A 39 0.87 8.23 9.13
CA THR A 39 -0.44 7.70 9.54
C THR A 39 -1.33 7.47 8.32
N ASN A 40 -1.42 8.43 7.41
CA ASN A 40 -2.22 8.30 6.19
C ASN A 40 -1.72 7.14 5.31
N THR A 41 -0.40 7.04 5.11
CA THR A 41 0.21 5.93 4.37
C THR A 41 -0.15 4.59 5.04
N GLN A 42 0.00 4.47 6.35
CA GLN A 42 -0.37 3.22 7.05
C GLN A 42 -1.87 2.90 6.96
N GLN A 43 -2.75 3.90 7.07
CA GLN A 43 -4.20 3.70 6.92
C GLN A 43 -4.56 3.17 5.52
N ASN A 44 -3.95 3.74 4.47
CA ASN A 44 -4.11 3.24 3.11
C ASN A 44 -3.61 1.80 2.95
N MET A 45 -2.47 1.45 3.58
CA MET A 45 -1.98 0.06 3.59
C MET A 45 -2.99 -0.88 4.23
N VAL A 46 -3.51 -0.51 5.41
CA VAL A 46 -4.48 -1.35 6.14
C VAL A 46 -5.74 -1.55 5.29
N ALA A 47 -6.35 -0.47 4.81
CA ALA A 47 -7.56 -0.54 3.99
C ALA A 47 -7.37 -1.40 2.72
N LEU A 48 -6.25 -1.21 2.01
CA LEU A 48 -5.93 -2.00 0.84
C LEU A 48 -5.66 -3.47 1.18
N SER A 49 -4.95 -3.73 2.28
CA SER A 49 -4.67 -5.09 2.76
C SER A 49 -5.94 -5.83 3.15
N ASP A 50 -6.93 -5.14 3.73
CA ASP A 50 -8.23 -5.69 4.10
C ASP A 50 -9.07 -5.99 2.87
N MET A 51 -9.08 -5.11 1.87
CA MET A 51 -9.74 -5.36 0.58
C MET A 51 -9.14 -6.58 -0.13
N LEU A 52 -7.80 -6.65 -0.22
CA LEU A 52 -7.10 -7.81 -0.77
C LEU A 52 -7.42 -9.07 0.04
N HIS A 53 -7.48 -8.97 1.37
CA HIS A 53 -7.79 -10.10 2.22
C HIS A 53 -9.20 -10.62 2.01
N PHE A 54 -10.17 -9.73 1.92
CA PHE A 54 -11.56 -10.07 1.66
C PHE A 54 -11.70 -10.89 0.38
N ASP A 55 -11.08 -10.44 -0.71
CA ASP A 55 -11.15 -11.12 -2.01
C ASP A 55 -10.32 -12.41 -2.06
N LEU A 56 -9.10 -12.39 -1.52
CA LEU A 56 -8.13 -13.46 -1.76
C LEU A 56 -8.30 -14.64 -0.78
N LYS A 57 -8.84 -14.43 0.43
CA LYS A 57 -8.92 -15.47 1.48
C LYS A 57 -9.72 -16.70 1.05
N ASN A 58 -10.77 -16.50 0.25
CA ASN A 58 -11.72 -17.54 -0.17
C ASN A 58 -11.48 -18.03 -1.60
N THR A 59 -10.30 -17.72 -2.17
CA THR A 59 -9.93 -18.20 -3.51
C THR A 59 -10.22 -19.70 -3.66
N GLY A 60 -10.92 -20.05 -4.75
CA GLY A 60 -11.33 -21.40 -5.09
C GLY A 60 -12.64 -21.87 -4.46
N TYR A 61 -13.33 -21.04 -3.66
CA TYR A 61 -14.59 -21.43 -3.04
C TYR A 61 -15.65 -21.75 -4.09
N ARG A 62 -16.26 -22.95 -3.99
CA ARG A 62 -17.26 -23.51 -4.92
C ARG A 62 -16.83 -23.55 -6.39
N VAL A 63 -15.53 -23.55 -6.66
CA VAL A 63 -14.98 -23.76 -8.00
C VAL A 63 -14.68 -25.26 -8.18
N THR A 64 -15.39 -25.91 -9.09
CA THR A 64 -15.20 -27.33 -9.44
C THR A 64 -14.00 -27.57 -10.35
N ASP A 65 -13.60 -26.53 -11.11
CA ASP A 65 -12.46 -26.62 -12.03
C ASP A 65 -11.15 -26.87 -11.30
N SER A 66 -10.24 -27.61 -11.95
CA SER A 66 -8.89 -27.86 -11.45
C SER A 66 -8.03 -26.59 -11.41
N ILE A 67 -8.38 -25.57 -12.18
CA ILE A 67 -7.69 -24.27 -12.26
C ILE A 67 -8.53 -23.20 -11.57
N LYS A 68 -8.19 -22.94 -10.30
CA LYS A 68 -8.83 -21.93 -9.44
C LYS A 68 -8.15 -20.55 -9.54
N ILE A 69 -6.90 -20.52 -10.02
CA ILE A 69 -6.13 -19.32 -10.33
C ILE A 69 -5.90 -19.28 -11.84
N VAL A 70 -6.58 -18.37 -12.53
CA VAL A 70 -6.58 -18.27 -13.99
C VAL A 70 -5.30 -17.63 -14.49
N ARG A 71 -4.79 -16.61 -13.80
CA ARG A 71 -3.50 -15.97 -14.09
C ARG A 71 -2.66 -15.89 -12.83
N ALA A 72 -1.39 -16.25 -12.97
CA ALA A 72 -0.41 -16.27 -11.90
C ALA A 72 0.91 -15.67 -12.42
N GLU A 73 0.98 -14.34 -12.45
CA GLU A 73 2.14 -13.55 -12.88
C GLU A 73 2.68 -12.76 -11.67
N SER A 74 3.90 -12.22 -11.74
CA SER A 74 4.52 -11.48 -10.62
C SER A 74 3.72 -10.24 -10.21
N GLU A 75 3.14 -9.48 -11.14
CA GLU A 75 2.40 -8.24 -10.81
C GLU A 75 0.91 -8.37 -11.10
N ARG A 76 0.44 -9.60 -11.36
CA ARG A 76 -0.95 -9.86 -11.75
C ARG A 76 -1.41 -11.22 -11.27
N ILE A 77 -2.59 -11.23 -10.66
CA ILE A 77 -3.29 -12.45 -10.28
C ILE A 77 -4.73 -12.38 -10.78
N THR A 78 -5.29 -13.52 -11.17
CA THR A 78 -6.72 -13.67 -11.40
C THR A 78 -7.19 -14.92 -10.69
N VAL A 79 -8.04 -14.74 -9.68
CA VAL A 79 -8.59 -15.81 -8.85
C VAL A 79 -10.06 -16.01 -9.18
N ARG A 80 -10.56 -17.23 -8.98
CA ARG A 80 -11.99 -17.56 -9.08
C ARG A 80 -12.54 -17.99 -7.73
N GLY A 81 -13.81 -17.71 -7.50
CA GLY A 81 -14.52 -18.09 -6.28
C GLY A 81 -15.92 -17.54 -6.31
N ASP A 82 -16.84 -18.20 -5.63
CA ASP A 82 -18.14 -17.64 -5.28
C ASP A 82 -17.95 -16.71 -4.07
N PHE A 83 -17.64 -15.43 -4.31
CA PHE A 83 -17.21 -14.51 -3.23
C PHE A 83 -18.38 -13.92 -2.45
N ASP A 84 -19.56 -13.83 -3.07
CA ASP A 84 -20.80 -13.34 -2.45
C ASP A 84 -21.74 -14.48 -2.00
N ASN A 85 -21.34 -15.74 -2.21
CA ASN A 85 -22.06 -16.94 -1.81
C ASN A 85 -23.42 -17.14 -2.51
N ASN A 86 -23.58 -16.59 -3.72
CA ASN A 86 -24.81 -16.67 -4.50
C ASN A 86 -24.92 -17.95 -5.36
N GLY A 87 -23.87 -18.79 -5.38
CA GLY A 87 -23.80 -20.03 -6.16
C GLY A 87 -23.22 -19.88 -7.58
N VAL A 88 -22.87 -18.66 -7.98
CA VAL A 88 -22.22 -18.33 -9.24
C VAL A 88 -20.73 -18.10 -9.00
N VAL A 89 -19.89 -18.68 -9.86
CA VAL A 89 -18.44 -18.49 -9.75
C VAL A 89 -18.06 -17.13 -10.33
N ASP A 90 -17.54 -16.26 -9.47
CA ASP A 90 -16.93 -15.00 -9.88
C ASP A 90 -15.44 -15.13 -10.16
N SER A 91 -14.88 -14.08 -10.75
CA SER A 91 -13.45 -13.87 -10.86
C SER A 91 -13.05 -12.50 -10.33
N VAL A 92 -11.93 -12.45 -9.61
CA VAL A 92 -11.31 -11.19 -9.18
C VAL A 92 -9.91 -11.13 -9.76
N LYS A 93 -9.62 -10.04 -10.46
CA LYS A 93 -8.32 -9.78 -11.08
C LYS A 93 -7.68 -8.55 -10.42
N TYR A 94 -6.43 -8.71 -10.03
CA TYR A 94 -5.57 -7.64 -9.54
C TYR A 94 -4.37 -7.48 -10.45
N TYR A 95 -4.03 -6.24 -10.79
CA TYR A 95 -2.77 -5.91 -11.48
C TYR A 95 -2.36 -4.47 -11.26
N LEU A 96 -1.07 -4.22 -11.44
CA LEU A 96 -0.49 -2.88 -11.38
C LEU A 96 -0.39 -2.29 -12.80
N GLY A 97 -0.72 -1.00 -12.94
CA GLY A 97 -0.45 -0.24 -14.15
C GLY A 97 0.98 0.32 -14.18
N GLN A 98 1.23 1.19 -15.15
CA GLN A 98 2.50 1.88 -15.33
C GLN A 98 2.50 3.25 -14.62
N THR A 99 3.68 3.76 -14.28
CA THR A 99 3.83 5.10 -13.68
C THR A 99 3.37 6.22 -14.62
N SER A 100 3.45 6.00 -15.93
CA SER A 100 2.96 6.93 -16.95
C SER A 100 1.46 7.19 -16.88
N GLU A 101 0.68 6.28 -16.29
CA GLU A 101 -0.77 6.43 -16.11
C GLU A 101 -1.13 7.37 -14.95
N LEU A 102 -0.18 7.63 -14.04
CA LEU A 102 -0.30 8.56 -12.92
C LEU A 102 0.76 9.66 -12.99
N SER A 103 1.08 10.15 -14.19
CA SER A 103 2.12 11.18 -14.38
C SER A 103 1.85 12.52 -13.70
N ASN A 104 0.60 12.79 -13.29
CA ASN A 104 0.19 14.02 -12.62
C ASN A 104 0.28 13.94 -11.08
N THR A 105 0.71 12.80 -10.52
CA THR A 105 0.89 12.68 -9.06
C THR A 105 2.22 13.32 -8.64
N PRO A 106 2.29 13.90 -7.43
CA PRO A 106 3.56 14.45 -6.93
C PRO A 106 4.62 13.36 -6.69
N ASN A 107 4.20 12.12 -6.42
CA ASN A 107 5.08 10.97 -6.31
C ASN A 107 5.25 10.29 -7.69
N PRO A 108 6.47 10.28 -8.27
CA PRO A 108 6.73 9.73 -9.60
C PRO A 108 6.74 8.19 -9.63
N ASN A 109 6.70 7.54 -8.47
CA ASN A 109 6.70 6.09 -8.35
C ASN A 109 5.29 5.49 -8.26
N ASP A 110 4.26 6.35 -8.20
CA ASP A 110 2.88 5.91 -8.08
C ASP A 110 2.46 5.12 -9.32
N LYS A 111 1.86 3.96 -9.08
CA LYS A 111 1.28 3.12 -10.11
C LYS A 111 -0.18 2.85 -9.75
N PRO A 112 -1.11 2.94 -10.72
CA PRO A 112 -2.50 2.68 -10.43
C PRO A 112 -2.68 1.19 -10.14
N LEU A 113 -3.40 0.89 -9.07
CA LEU A 113 -3.85 -0.46 -8.78
C LEU A 113 -5.21 -0.69 -9.44
N TYR A 114 -5.30 -1.77 -10.19
CA TYR A 114 -6.54 -2.20 -10.79
C TYR A 114 -7.10 -3.41 -10.05
N ARG A 115 -8.34 -3.28 -9.58
CA ARG A 115 -9.18 -4.38 -9.11
C ARG A 115 -10.34 -4.54 -10.09
N VAL A 116 -10.49 -5.72 -10.67
CA VAL A 116 -11.55 -6.02 -11.65
C VAL A 116 -12.34 -7.22 -11.16
N LEU A 117 -13.63 -7.02 -10.93
CA LEU A 117 -14.58 -8.09 -10.61
C LEU A 117 -15.26 -8.54 -11.91
N ASN A 118 -15.18 -9.83 -12.22
CA ASN A 118 -15.74 -10.43 -13.43
C ASN A 118 -15.27 -9.71 -14.70
N ALA A 119 -16.22 -9.32 -15.55
CA ALA A 119 -15.97 -8.62 -16.81
C ALA A 119 -16.14 -7.09 -16.68
N ALA A 120 -16.12 -6.55 -15.46
CA ALA A 120 -16.26 -5.10 -15.24
C ALA A 120 -15.12 -4.32 -15.92
N THR A 121 -15.42 -3.07 -16.31
CA THR A 121 -14.40 -2.16 -16.83
C THR A 121 -13.35 -1.89 -15.75
N PRO A 122 -12.04 -2.03 -16.05
CA PRO A 122 -11.01 -1.71 -15.08
C PRO A 122 -11.04 -0.24 -14.68
N VAL A 123 -11.07 0.02 -13.37
CA VAL A 123 -10.99 1.36 -12.80
C VAL A 123 -9.66 1.51 -12.10
N ALA A 124 -8.87 2.50 -12.52
CA ALA A 124 -7.62 2.85 -11.89
C ALA A 124 -7.88 3.43 -10.50
N SER A 125 -7.24 2.86 -9.47
CA SER A 125 -7.27 3.40 -8.11
C SER A 125 -5.87 3.82 -7.69
N ASN A 126 -5.71 5.08 -7.27
CA ASN A 126 -4.45 5.54 -6.69
C ASN A 126 -4.44 5.31 -5.18
N TRP A 127 -3.78 4.25 -4.75
CA TRP A 127 -3.54 3.93 -3.32
C TRP A 127 -2.10 4.28 -2.88
N GLY A 128 -1.33 5.01 -3.70
CA GLY A 128 0.09 5.24 -3.50
C GLY A 128 0.96 3.99 -3.70
N VAL A 129 0.47 3.00 -4.45
CA VAL A 129 1.16 1.72 -4.67
C VAL A 129 2.34 1.94 -5.61
N THR A 130 3.52 1.52 -5.18
CA THR A 130 4.75 1.62 -5.97
C THR A 130 5.26 0.24 -6.40
N SER A 131 4.92 -0.80 -5.63
CA SER A 131 5.29 -2.19 -5.91
C SER A 131 4.22 -3.16 -5.42
N MET A 132 3.91 -4.15 -6.25
CA MET A 132 3.08 -5.31 -5.91
C MET A 132 3.69 -6.54 -6.54
N LYS A 133 4.00 -7.56 -5.72
CA LYS A 133 4.60 -8.82 -6.19
C LYS A 133 3.88 -10.03 -5.62
N PHE A 134 3.53 -10.96 -6.49
CA PHE A 134 3.01 -12.27 -6.17
C PHE A 134 4.09 -13.34 -6.32
N SER A 135 4.15 -14.25 -5.36
CA SER A 135 4.87 -15.53 -5.44
C SER A 135 3.88 -16.66 -5.22
N TYR A 136 4.02 -17.77 -5.92
CA TYR A 136 3.07 -18.88 -5.90
C TYR A 136 3.78 -20.17 -5.51
N TYR A 137 3.13 -21.00 -4.70
CA TYR A 137 3.74 -22.18 -4.11
C TYR A 137 2.86 -23.42 -4.29
N ASP A 138 3.49 -24.57 -4.53
CA ASP A 138 2.83 -25.86 -4.62
C ASP A 138 2.48 -26.47 -3.24
N SER A 139 2.01 -27.73 -3.22
CA SER A 139 1.66 -28.45 -1.98
C SER A 139 2.83 -28.72 -1.05
N LEU A 140 4.06 -28.72 -1.58
CA LEU A 140 5.29 -28.94 -0.84
C LEU A 140 5.93 -27.62 -0.39
N GLY A 141 5.40 -26.48 -0.84
CA GLY A 141 5.93 -25.15 -0.55
C GLY A 141 7.00 -24.68 -1.52
N ASN A 142 7.22 -25.37 -2.64
CA ASN A 142 8.16 -24.92 -3.67
C ASN A 142 7.50 -23.87 -4.57
N GLU A 143 8.29 -22.88 -5.01
CA GLU A 143 7.77 -21.91 -5.98
C GLU A 143 7.36 -22.59 -7.28
N THR A 144 6.21 -22.20 -7.83
CA THR A 144 5.66 -22.81 -9.04
C THR A 144 4.91 -21.80 -9.89
N THR A 145 4.98 -21.96 -11.20
CA THR A 145 4.14 -21.22 -12.16
C THR A 145 3.02 -22.09 -12.73
N TYR A 146 2.99 -23.38 -12.38
CA TYR A 146 1.96 -24.32 -12.82
C TYR A 146 0.66 -24.07 -12.07
N ARG A 147 -0.27 -23.34 -12.70
CA ARG A 147 -1.55 -22.89 -12.12
C ARG A 147 -2.36 -23.99 -11.41
N SER A 148 -2.39 -25.21 -11.93
CA SER A 148 -3.11 -26.35 -11.33
C SER A 148 -2.46 -26.89 -10.06
N LYS A 149 -1.17 -26.61 -9.85
CA LYS A 149 -0.40 -27.05 -8.68
C LYS A 149 -0.34 -26.01 -7.57
N ILE A 150 -0.77 -24.77 -7.81
CA ILE A 150 -0.73 -23.71 -6.80
C ILE A 150 -1.65 -24.10 -5.63
N ARG A 151 -1.09 -24.10 -4.41
CA ARG A 151 -1.78 -24.37 -3.14
C ARG A 151 -1.74 -23.18 -2.19
N SER A 152 -0.76 -22.31 -2.36
CA SER A 152 -0.67 -21.06 -1.63
C SER A 152 0.00 -20.00 -2.47
N PHE A 153 -0.23 -18.74 -2.14
CA PHE A 153 0.42 -17.63 -2.81
C PHE A 153 0.65 -16.50 -1.82
N LYS A 154 1.68 -15.71 -2.09
CA LYS A 154 2.13 -14.64 -1.24
C LYS A 154 2.08 -13.35 -2.01
N ILE A 155 1.57 -12.31 -1.38
CA ILE A 155 1.59 -10.96 -1.90
C ILE A 155 2.56 -10.13 -1.05
N LYS A 156 3.41 -9.36 -1.72
CA LYS A 156 4.20 -8.28 -1.15
C LYS A 156 3.72 -6.98 -1.77
N LEU A 157 3.41 -6.01 -0.94
CA LEU A 157 2.91 -4.72 -1.36
C LEU A 157 3.74 -3.62 -0.70
N GLN A 158 4.04 -2.59 -1.48
CA GLN A 158 4.67 -1.37 -0.98
C GLN A 158 3.90 -0.17 -1.49
N ILE A 159 3.61 0.74 -0.56
CA ILE A 159 3.01 2.03 -0.87
C ILE A 159 3.89 3.14 -0.32
N MET A 160 3.76 4.32 -0.91
CA MET A 160 4.45 5.52 -0.51
C MET A 160 3.46 6.67 -0.29
N SER A 161 3.88 7.64 0.51
CA SER A 161 3.20 8.93 0.64
C SER A 161 3.11 9.64 -0.71
N ALA A 162 2.06 10.44 -0.89
CA ALA A 162 1.83 11.18 -2.14
C ALA A 162 2.84 12.32 -2.36
N PHE A 163 3.41 12.86 -1.29
CA PHE A 163 4.34 13.98 -1.31
C PHE A 163 5.60 13.64 -0.52
N GLN A 164 6.70 14.32 -0.86
CA GLN A 164 7.90 14.29 -0.05
C GLN A 164 7.77 15.27 1.12
N TYR A 165 8.32 14.88 2.26
CA TYR A 165 8.65 15.79 3.35
C TYR A 165 10.16 15.74 3.57
N ASP A 166 10.81 16.90 3.62
CA ASP A 166 12.28 17.01 3.72
C ASP A 166 13.04 16.13 2.68
N GLY A 167 12.54 16.11 1.44
CA GLY A 167 13.12 15.34 0.34
C GLY A 167 12.92 13.81 0.41
N LYS A 168 12.13 13.31 1.37
CA LYS A 168 11.89 11.88 1.58
C LYS A 168 10.41 11.54 1.47
N TYR A 169 10.12 10.39 0.85
CA TYR A 169 8.81 9.77 0.95
C TYR A 169 8.78 8.84 2.15
N THR A 170 7.70 8.90 2.93
CA THR A 170 7.36 7.78 3.79
C THR A 170 6.88 6.62 2.95
N TYR A 171 7.21 5.39 3.35
CA TYR A 171 6.66 4.17 2.79
C TYR A 171 6.09 3.25 3.87
N SER A 172 5.19 2.37 3.45
CA SER A 172 4.70 1.24 4.24
C SER A 172 4.82 -0.02 3.39
N SER A 173 5.22 -1.13 4.00
CA SER A 173 5.32 -2.43 3.35
C SER A 173 4.46 -3.45 4.08
N TRP A 174 3.85 -4.33 3.30
CA TRP A 174 2.97 -5.37 3.80
C TRP A 174 3.20 -6.66 3.01
N GLU A 175 3.22 -7.78 3.72
CA GLU A 175 3.38 -9.10 3.13
C GLU A 175 2.39 -10.07 3.78
N LYS A 176 1.73 -10.89 2.95
CA LYS A 176 0.82 -11.92 3.45
C LYS A 176 0.86 -13.16 2.59
N LEU A 177 1.00 -14.31 3.24
CA LEU A 177 0.86 -15.63 2.65
C LEU A 177 -0.58 -16.11 2.80
N TYR A 178 -1.25 -16.32 1.66
CA TYR A 178 -2.58 -16.90 1.59
C TYR A 178 -2.48 -18.42 1.40
N LYS A 179 -3.16 -19.16 2.28
CA LYS A 179 -3.36 -20.61 2.17
C LYS A 179 -4.87 -20.93 2.13
N PRO A 180 -5.61 -20.52 1.08
CA PRO A 180 -7.04 -20.77 0.98
C PRO A 180 -7.33 -22.27 1.07
N ARG A 181 -8.30 -22.66 1.91
CA ARG A 181 -8.65 -24.08 2.10
C ARG A 181 -9.08 -24.75 0.80
N ASN A 182 -9.74 -23.99 -0.08
CA ASN A 182 -10.26 -24.50 -1.34
C ASN A 182 -9.19 -24.68 -2.41
N LEU A 183 -7.94 -24.28 -2.17
CA LEU A 183 -6.84 -24.60 -3.09
C LEU A 183 -6.22 -25.96 -2.83
N ARG A 184 -6.50 -26.62 -1.70
CA ARG A 184 -5.90 -27.92 -1.32
C ARG A 184 -6.19 -29.02 -2.34
#